data_AF-A0A8E2AZ30-F1
#
_entry.id   AF-A0A8E2AZ30-F1
#
_cell.length_a   1.000
_cell.length_b   1.000
_cell.length_c   1.000
_cell.angle_alpha   90.00
_cell.angle_beta   90.00
_cell.angle_gamma   90.00
#
_symmetry.space_group_name_H-M   'P 1'
#
loop_
_entity.id
_entity.type
_entity.pdbx_description
1 polymer ?
#
loop_
_entity_poly.entity_id
_entity_poly.type
_entity_poly.pdbx_seq_one_letter_code
_entity_poly.pdbx_strand_id
1 'polypeptide(L)'
;MLSTTTLPRQLEELHLLKCSLLPGEHLEFVPPSKDAEWWEIMLEGYPGNEDNLPTPPSPARLEITIDHAPVQFQVELPSDYGGGSQLDGVKPLVSVKGDSISRSEQERWQKLVKDTLSELSGSEYIVYELISVYILPQLHAEYDGETSSSTSPPPCTQAPPPIASAHYHALLTSHHLISPNKRRSLRQWSSALSLTGFAKVGYPGVIYCEGVQEHVEEFVTSVKAMQWLALRVRFVEPAPESSGSEGSQERRWVEFEKVGEVVEEMRRLGREDYVTEMGIGSVGANPGSTK
;
A
#
# COMPACT_ATOMS: atom_id res chain seq x y z
N MET A 1 -20.77 -25.73 7.74
CA MET A 1 -21.46 -24.81 6.81
C MET A 1 -20.70 -23.50 6.90
N LEU A 2 -20.06 -23.07 5.82
CA LEU A 2 -19.29 -21.83 5.79
C LEU A 2 -20.29 -20.67 5.83
N SER A 3 -20.25 -19.83 6.87
CA SER A 3 -21.15 -18.69 6.99
C SER A 3 -20.77 -17.64 5.95
N THR A 4 -21.70 -17.27 5.06
CA THR A 4 -21.48 -16.24 4.02
C THR A 4 -21.36 -14.83 4.59
N THR A 5 -21.59 -14.65 5.89
CA THR A 5 -21.65 -13.33 6.55
C THR A 5 -20.29 -12.65 6.74
N THR A 6 -19.19 -13.41 6.67
CA THR A 6 -17.83 -12.90 6.94
C THR A 6 -17.05 -12.58 5.68
N LEU A 7 -17.44 -13.16 4.54
CA LEU A 7 -16.73 -13.02 3.27
C LEU A 7 -16.52 -11.56 2.81
N PRO A 8 -17.52 -10.63 2.88
CA PRO A 8 -17.28 -9.24 2.49
C PRO A 8 -16.11 -8.62 3.26
N ARG A 9 -16.04 -8.87 4.57
CA ARG A 9 -14.98 -8.34 5.44
C ARG A 9 -13.63 -8.97 5.17
N GLN A 10 -13.60 -10.27 4.83
CA GLN A 10 -12.37 -10.93 4.42
C GLN A 10 -11.86 -10.36 3.10
N LEU A 11 -12.73 -10.16 2.10
CA LEU A 11 -12.38 -9.55 0.82
C LEU A 11 -11.92 -8.11 0.99
N GLU A 12 -12.58 -7.33 1.86
CA GLU A 12 -12.19 -5.98 2.20
C GLU A 12 -10.77 -5.92 2.76
N GLU A 13 -10.45 -6.79 3.73
CA GLU A 13 -9.10 -6.86 4.32
C GLU A 13 -8.04 -7.34 3.33
N LEU A 14 -8.35 -8.35 2.52
CA LEU A 14 -7.44 -8.85 1.49
C LEU A 14 -7.19 -7.79 0.42
N HIS A 15 -8.22 -7.04 0.03
CA HIS A 15 -8.11 -5.94 -0.93
C HIS A 15 -7.27 -4.81 -0.36
N LEU A 16 -7.50 -4.49 0.92
CA LEU A 16 -6.68 -3.54 1.67
C LEU A 16 -5.21 -3.94 1.65
N LEU A 17 -4.91 -5.20 1.94
CA LEU A 17 -3.56 -5.74 1.90
C LEU A 17 -2.96 -5.66 0.49
N LYS A 18 -3.65 -6.16 -0.53
CA LYS A 18 -3.19 -6.15 -1.93
C LYS A 18 -2.88 -4.73 -2.44
N CYS A 19 -3.76 -3.77 -2.21
CA CYS A 19 -3.55 -2.37 -2.60
C CYS A 19 -2.41 -1.68 -1.83
N SER A 20 -1.98 -2.26 -0.72
CA SER A 20 -0.96 -1.68 0.14
C SER A 20 0.46 -2.09 -0.29
N LEU A 21 0.63 -3.26 -0.92
CA LEU A 21 1.96 -3.81 -1.25
C LEU A 21 2.86 -2.84 -2.04
N LEU A 22 4.16 -2.94 -1.81
CA LEU A 22 5.24 -2.21 -2.50
C LEU A 22 5.81 -3.04 -3.65
N PRO A 23 6.56 -2.42 -4.58
CA PRO A 23 7.33 -3.16 -5.58
C PRO A 23 8.25 -4.19 -4.93
N GLY A 24 8.23 -5.41 -5.46
CA GLY A 24 8.96 -6.55 -4.91
C GLY A 24 8.33 -7.18 -3.67
N GLU A 25 7.21 -6.65 -3.15
CA GLU A 25 6.34 -7.35 -2.19
C GLU A 25 5.23 -8.08 -2.94
N HIS A 26 5.05 -9.38 -2.68
CA HIS A 26 4.08 -10.20 -3.39
C HIS A 26 3.05 -10.80 -2.44
N LEU A 27 1.84 -10.99 -2.96
CA LEU A 27 0.75 -11.73 -2.32
C LEU A 27 0.19 -12.72 -3.32
N GLU A 28 0.24 -14.01 -2.97
CA GLU A 28 -0.28 -15.08 -3.81
C GLU A 28 -1.17 -16.03 -3.00
N PHE A 29 -2.27 -16.52 -3.59
CA PHE A 29 -3.07 -17.56 -2.95
C PHE A 29 -2.43 -18.94 -3.11
N VAL A 30 -2.26 -19.65 -1.98
CA VAL A 30 -1.54 -20.93 -1.94
C VAL A 30 -2.35 -22.05 -1.27
N PRO A 31 -2.20 -23.32 -1.70
CA PRO A 31 -1.46 -23.74 -2.89
C PRO A 31 -2.22 -23.42 -4.19
N PRO A 32 -1.53 -23.37 -5.35
CA PRO A 32 -2.16 -23.22 -6.66
C PRO A 32 -3.24 -24.29 -6.85
N SER A 33 -4.48 -23.85 -6.93
CA SER A 33 -5.67 -24.70 -6.94
C SER A 33 -6.86 -23.92 -7.48
N LYS A 34 -7.93 -24.63 -7.84
CA LYS A 34 -9.20 -23.98 -8.24
C LYS A 34 -9.77 -23.08 -7.14
N ASP A 35 -9.52 -23.42 -5.88
CA ASP A 35 -9.95 -22.64 -4.73
C ASP A 35 -9.13 -21.33 -4.62
N ALA A 36 -7.83 -21.38 -4.89
CA ALA A 36 -6.96 -20.21 -4.96
C ALA A 36 -7.34 -19.27 -6.13
N GLU A 37 -7.59 -19.83 -7.31
CA GLU A 37 -8.09 -19.07 -8.47
C GLU A 37 -9.42 -18.38 -8.17
N TRP A 38 -10.33 -19.07 -7.46
CA TRP A 38 -11.58 -18.49 -7.03
C TRP A 38 -11.37 -17.26 -6.12
N TRP A 39 -10.45 -17.35 -5.15
CA TRP A 39 -10.15 -16.23 -4.25
C TRP A 39 -9.53 -15.05 -4.99
N GLU A 40 -8.63 -15.30 -5.95
CA GLU A 40 -8.05 -14.25 -6.79
C GLU A 40 -9.13 -13.51 -7.60
N ILE A 41 -10.01 -14.25 -8.27
CA ILE A 41 -11.12 -13.67 -9.06
C ILE A 41 -12.04 -12.83 -8.17
N MET A 42 -12.37 -13.33 -6.97
CA MET A 42 -13.21 -12.59 -6.03
C MET A 42 -12.54 -11.32 -5.51
N LEU A 43 -11.22 -11.37 -5.29
CA LEU A 43 -10.43 -10.23 -4.83
C LEU A 43 -10.26 -9.16 -5.92
N GLU A 44 -10.05 -9.58 -7.17
CA GLU A 44 -9.96 -8.68 -8.34
C GLU A 44 -11.30 -7.99 -8.66
N GLY A 45 -12.42 -8.69 -8.42
CA GLY A 45 -13.76 -8.15 -8.59
C GLY A 45 -14.22 -7.20 -7.48
N TYR A 46 -13.39 -6.94 -6.47
CA TYR A 46 -13.68 -6.08 -5.33
C TYR A 46 -13.03 -4.69 -5.49
N PRO A 47 -13.71 -3.57 -5.18
CA PRO A 47 -15.11 -3.46 -4.77
C PRO A 47 -16.07 -3.42 -5.98
N GLY A 48 -17.28 -4.00 -5.86
CA GLY A 48 -18.31 -3.88 -6.90
C GLY A 48 -19.34 -5.01 -7.01
N ASN A 49 -19.09 -6.19 -6.44
CA ASN A 49 -19.99 -7.36 -6.50
C ASN A 49 -20.49 -7.81 -5.11
N GLU A 50 -20.75 -6.87 -4.21
CA GLU A 50 -21.04 -7.18 -2.79
C GLU A 50 -22.46 -7.74 -2.56
N ASP A 51 -23.42 -7.43 -3.45
CA ASP A 51 -24.84 -7.73 -3.24
C ASP A 51 -25.21 -9.23 -3.35
N ASN A 52 -24.34 -10.08 -3.91
CA ASN A 52 -24.56 -11.53 -4.04
C ASN A 52 -23.25 -12.33 -4.02
N LEU A 53 -22.51 -12.24 -2.92
CA LEU A 53 -21.25 -12.99 -2.78
C LEU A 53 -21.51 -14.51 -2.62
N PRO A 54 -20.87 -15.36 -3.44
CA PRO A 54 -20.98 -16.82 -3.30
C PRO A 54 -20.31 -17.32 -2.02
N THR A 55 -20.67 -18.53 -1.58
CA THR A 55 -19.96 -19.18 -0.47
C THR A 55 -18.54 -19.54 -0.91
N PRO A 56 -17.50 -19.22 -0.10
CA PRO A 56 -16.13 -19.56 -0.46
C PRO A 56 -15.95 -21.08 -0.47
N PRO A 57 -15.15 -21.64 -1.40
CA PRO A 57 -14.90 -23.08 -1.49
C PRO A 57 -14.02 -23.59 -0.35
N SER A 58 -13.11 -22.74 0.14
CA SER A 58 -12.17 -23.01 1.23
C SER A 58 -11.86 -21.74 2.02
N PRO A 59 -11.28 -21.85 3.23
CA PRO A 59 -10.59 -20.74 3.87
C PRO A 59 -9.57 -20.09 2.92
N ALA A 60 -9.41 -18.77 3.01
CA ALA A 60 -8.38 -18.06 2.24
C ALA A 60 -7.00 -18.43 2.80
N ARG A 61 -6.10 -18.84 1.92
CA ARG A 61 -4.70 -19.11 2.26
C ARG A 61 -3.82 -18.34 1.31
N LEU A 62 -2.99 -17.47 1.85
CA LEU A 62 -2.13 -16.58 1.10
C LEU A 62 -0.70 -16.65 1.61
N GLU A 63 0.23 -16.36 0.71
CA GLU A 63 1.65 -16.27 0.99
C GLU A 63 2.11 -14.85 0.68
N ILE A 64 2.83 -14.26 1.65
CA ILE A 64 3.49 -12.96 1.51
C ILE A 64 4.99 -13.20 1.41
N THR A 65 5.59 -12.68 0.35
CA THR A 65 7.03 -12.76 0.09
C THR A 65 7.56 -11.39 -0.30
N ILE A 66 8.88 -11.20 -0.14
CA ILE A 66 9.60 -10.11 -0.80
C ILE A 66 10.74 -10.67 -1.65
N ASP A 67 11.03 -10.06 -2.80
CA ASP A 67 12.01 -10.57 -3.79
C ASP A 67 13.39 -10.87 -3.21
N HIS A 68 13.81 -10.12 -2.20
CA HIS A 68 15.15 -10.16 -1.63
C HIS A 68 15.23 -10.87 -0.27
N ALA A 69 14.13 -11.43 0.24
CA ALA A 69 14.14 -12.20 1.48
C ALA A 69 13.92 -13.69 1.24
N PRO A 70 14.67 -14.57 1.93
CA PRO A 70 14.44 -16.01 1.91
C PRO A 70 13.26 -16.45 2.81
N VAL A 71 12.52 -15.50 3.38
CA VAL A 71 11.44 -15.73 4.35
C VAL A 71 10.09 -15.53 3.66
N GLN A 72 9.14 -16.40 3.95
CA GLN A 72 7.78 -16.38 3.42
C GLN A 72 6.79 -16.48 4.59
N PHE A 73 5.73 -15.67 4.55
CA PHE A 73 4.68 -15.68 5.57
C PHE A 73 3.40 -16.24 4.98
N GLN A 74 2.99 -17.41 5.45
CA GLN A 74 1.72 -18.00 5.04
C GLN A 74 0.64 -17.63 6.05
N VAL A 75 -0.41 -16.98 5.57
CA VAL A 75 -1.58 -16.56 6.35
C VAL A 75 -2.79 -17.38 5.90
N GLU A 76 -3.46 -18.01 6.84
CA GLU A 76 -4.75 -18.65 6.67
C GLU A 76 -5.81 -17.83 7.40
N LEU A 77 -6.87 -17.44 6.69
CA LEU A 77 -8.06 -16.82 7.25
C LEU A 77 -9.13 -17.89 7.47
N PRO A 78 -9.41 -18.30 8.72
CA PRO A 78 -10.53 -19.19 9.01
C PRO A 78 -11.84 -18.66 8.43
N SER A 79 -12.78 -19.56 8.13
CA SER A 79 -14.04 -19.18 7.47
C SER A 79 -14.91 -18.22 8.26
N ASP A 80 -14.74 -18.20 9.58
CA ASP A 80 -15.39 -17.31 10.53
C ASP A 80 -14.53 -16.09 10.92
N TYR A 81 -13.33 -15.94 10.34
CA TYR A 81 -12.50 -14.76 10.50
C TYR A 81 -13.23 -13.50 10.04
N GLY A 82 -13.17 -12.44 10.86
CA GLY A 82 -13.98 -11.24 10.67
C GLY A 82 -15.42 -11.36 11.18
N GLY A 83 -15.85 -12.55 11.64
CA GLY A 83 -17.11 -12.79 12.32
C GLY A 83 -16.99 -12.69 13.85
N GLY A 84 -18.03 -12.16 14.51
CA GLY A 84 -18.07 -11.97 15.96
C GLY A 84 -17.69 -10.56 16.43
N SER A 85 -17.72 -10.34 17.74
CA SER A 85 -17.25 -9.08 18.35
C SER A 85 -15.72 -9.01 18.29
N GLN A 86 -15.13 -7.80 18.24
CA GLN A 86 -13.68 -7.61 18.17
C GLN A 86 -12.88 -8.35 19.26
N LEU A 87 -13.50 -8.69 20.40
CA LEU A 87 -12.83 -9.31 21.54
C LEU A 87 -12.81 -10.86 21.50
N ASP A 88 -13.78 -11.49 20.83
CA ASP A 88 -13.93 -12.95 20.75
C ASP A 88 -13.80 -13.50 19.32
N GLY A 89 -13.33 -12.66 18.38
CA GLY A 89 -13.15 -13.03 16.98
C GLY A 89 -12.06 -14.09 16.78
N VAL A 90 -12.28 -14.98 15.82
CA VAL A 90 -11.28 -15.97 15.42
C VAL A 90 -10.06 -15.25 14.85
N LYS A 91 -8.86 -15.64 15.29
CA LYS A 91 -7.58 -15.07 14.84
C LYS A 91 -7.11 -15.74 13.54
N PRO A 92 -6.34 -15.03 12.70
CA PRO A 92 -5.71 -15.65 11.54
C PRO A 92 -4.63 -16.62 12.00
N LEU A 93 -4.40 -17.67 11.21
CA LEU A 93 -3.26 -18.56 11.42
C LEU A 93 -2.10 -18.06 10.56
N VAL A 94 -0.98 -17.72 11.19
CA VAL A 94 0.20 -17.22 10.48
C VAL A 94 1.37 -18.15 10.76
N SER A 95 2.00 -18.64 9.70
CA SER A 95 3.18 -19.50 9.77
C SER A 95 4.31 -18.91 8.95
N VAL A 96 5.53 -19.06 9.47
CA VAL A 96 6.75 -18.57 8.82
C VAL A 96 7.49 -19.75 8.20
N LYS A 97 7.78 -19.64 6.91
CA LYS A 97 8.56 -20.60 6.12
C LYS A 97 9.76 -19.90 5.49
N GLY A 98 10.73 -20.68 5.04
CA GLY A 98 11.87 -20.17 4.28
C GLY A 98 12.82 -21.30 3.93
N ASP A 99 13.30 -21.31 2.69
CA ASP A 99 14.14 -22.39 2.16
C ASP A 99 15.58 -22.33 2.65
N SER A 100 16.04 -21.14 3.06
CA SER A 100 17.42 -20.90 3.49
C SER A 100 17.53 -20.14 4.81
N ILE A 101 16.47 -20.15 5.63
CA ILE A 101 16.47 -19.49 6.95
C ILE A 101 16.92 -20.47 8.03
N SER A 102 17.71 -19.98 8.99
CA SER A 102 18.08 -20.77 10.16
C SER A 102 16.86 -21.01 11.06
N ARG A 103 16.92 -22.09 11.85
CA ARG A 103 15.90 -22.36 12.86
C ARG A 103 15.72 -21.20 13.84
N SER A 104 16.81 -20.53 14.22
CA SER A 104 16.77 -19.35 15.09
C SER A 104 16.06 -18.15 14.45
N GLU A 105 16.25 -17.92 13.14
CA GLU A 105 15.54 -16.86 12.41
C GLU A 105 14.05 -17.18 12.30
N GLN A 106 13.70 -18.44 11.98
CA GLN A 106 12.32 -18.87 11.93
C GLN A 106 11.62 -18.70 13.29
N GLU A 107 12.26 -19.13 14.39
CA GLU A 107 11.74 -18.96 15.75
C GLU A 107 11.58 -17.47 16.12
N ARG A 108 12.50 -16.60 15.69
CA ARG A 108 12.41 -15.14 15.89
C ARG A 108 11.21 -14.55 15.18
N TRP A 109 11.02 -14.86 13.90
CA TRP A 109 9.88 -14.36 13.11
C TRP A 109 8.55 -14.91 13.64
N GLN A 110 8.49 -16.19 14.01
CA GLN A 110 7.30 -16.77 14.64
C GLN A 110 6.97 -16.09 15.98
N LYS A 111 7.99 -15.77 16.77
CA LYS A 111 7.80 -15.03 18.02
C LYS A 111 7.26 -13.63 17.76
N LEU A 112 7.83 -12.89 16.81
CA LEU A 112 7.34 -11.57 16.41
C LEU A 112 5.86 -11.63 16.03
N VAL A 113 5.49 -12.55 15.11
CA VAL A 113 4.11 -12.75 14.67
C VAL A 113 3.18 -13.00 15.86
N LYS A 114 3.58 -13.88 16.78
CA LYS A 114 2.78 -14.23 17.96
C LYS A 114 2.58 -13.03 18.90
N ASP A 115 3.66 -12.30 19.17
CA ASP A 115 3.64 -11.15 20.07
C ASP A 115 2.77 -10.04 19.46
N THR A 116 2.96 -9.71 18.18
CA THR A 116 2.14 -8.72 17.46
C THR A 116 0.66 -9.13 17.38
N LEU A 117 0.34 -10.39 17.07
CA LEU A 117 -1.06 -10.87 17.06
C LEU A 117 -1.75 -10.79 18.43
N SER A 118 -0.98 -10.75 19.53
CA SER A 118 -1.54 -10.52 20.86
C SER A 118 -1.90 -9.05 21.08
N GLU A 119 -1.07 -8.13 20.57
CA GLU A 119 -1.27 -6.68 20.65
C GLU A 119 -2.42 -6.21 19.75
N LEU A 120 -2.58 -6.84 18.58
CA LEU A 120 -3.61 -6.49 17.59
C LEU A 120 -5.01 -7.03 17.90
N SER A 121 -5.27 -7.53 19.12
CA SER A 121 -6.55 -8.16 19.48
C SER A 121 -7.77 -7.21 19.41
N GLY A 122 -7.56 -5.89 19.24
CA GLY A 122 -8.63 -4.91 19.01
C GLY A 122 -8.65 -4.31 17.60
N SER A 123 -7.79 -4.75 16.69
CA SER A 123 -7.73 -4.21 15.33
C SER A 123 -8.96 -4.61 14.52
N GLU A 124 -9.39 -3.71 13.63
CA GLU A 124 -10.46 -4.01 12.67
C GLU A 124 -9.99 -4.95 11.56
N TYR A 125 -8.70 -4.87 11.21
CA TYR A 125 -8.02 -5.60 10.12
C TYR A 125 -6.66 -6.14 10.60
N ILE A 126 -6.69 -7.26 11.32
CA ILE A 126 -5.53 -7.82 12.02
C ILE A 126 -4.43 -8.23 11.04
N VAL A 127 -4.77 -8.90 9.94
CA VAL A 127 -3.81 -9.37 8.93
C VAL A 127 -3.22 -8.21 8.16
N TYR A 128 -4.04 -7.25 7.74
CA TYR A 128 -3.53 -6.05 7.08
C TYR A 128 -2.50 -5.35 7.97
N GLU A 129 -2.85 -5.11 9.24
CA GLU A 129 -1.98 -4.39 10.17
C GLU A 129 -0.72 -5.19 10.50
N LEU A 130 -0.86 -6.48 10.83
CA LEU A 130 0.26 -7.39 11.07
C LEU A 130 1.27 -7.37 9.90
N ILE A 131 0.79 -7.54 8.67
CA ILE A 131 1.66 -7.67 7.50
C ILE A 131 2.24 -6.30 7.12
N SER A 132 1.39 -5.29 6.98
CA SER A 132 1.77 -3.98 6.43
C SER A 132 2.55 -3.11 7.39
N VAL A 133 2.25 -3.18 8.69
CA VAL A 133 2.82 -2.27 9.70
C VAL A 133 3.98 -2.92 10.45
N TYR A 134 3.96 -4.25 10.63
CA TYR A 134 4.96 -4.93 11.47
C TYR A 134 5.90 -5.83 10.68
N ILE A 135 5.39 -6.69 9.79
CA ILE A 135 6.21 -7.70 9.11
C ILE A 135 7.01 -7.09 7.97
N LEU A 136 6.35 -6.48 6.98
CA LEU A 136 7.01 -5.95 5.78
C LEU A 136 8.09 -4.91 6.11
N PRO A 137 7.86 -3.91 6.99
CA PRO A 137 8.92 -2.97 7.35
C PRO A 137 10.15 -3.61 8.00
N GLN A 138 9.96 -4.68 8.80
CA GLN A 138 11.07 -5.39 9.41
C GLN A 138 11.82 -6.26 8.40
N LEU A 139 11.12 -6.89 7.46
CA LEU A 139 11.74 -7.61 6.36
C LEU A 139 12.62 -6.68 5.52
N HIS A 140 12.09 -5.52 5.13
CA HIS A 140 12.85 -4.52 4.40
C HIS A 140 14.05 -4.00 5.19
N ALA A 141 13.87 -3.68 6.48
CA ALA A 141 14.99 -3.23 7.32
C ALA A 141 16.14 -4.25 7.43
N GLU A 142 15.82 -5.54 7.33
CA GLU A 142 16.80 -6.63 7.47
C GLU A 142 17.44 -7.04 6.13
N TYR A 143 16.64 -7.10 5.06
CA TYR A 143 17.08 -7.65 3.77
C TYR A 143 17.39 -6.59 2.70
N ASP A 144 16.90 -5.36 2.81
CA ASP A 144 17.32 -4.28 1.91
C ASP A 144 18.71 -3.72 2.29
N GLY A 145 19.15 -3.99 3.54
CA GLY A 145 20.39 -3.49 4.13
C GLY A 145 21.69 -4.06 3.54
N GLU A 146 21.63 -5.03 2.62
CA GLU A 146 22.83 -5.63 2.03
C GLU A 146 23.25 -5.03 0.66
N THR A 147 22.48 -4.08 0.10
CA THR A 147 22.83 -3.42 -1.18
C THR A 147 23.42 -2.00 -1.02
N SER A 148 24.01 -1.68 0.13
CA SER A 148 24.77 -0.44 0.32
C SER A 148 25.99 -0.66 1.20
N SER A 149 27.04 -1.17 0.58
CA SER A 149 28.39 -1.13 1.13
C SER A 149 28.82 0.32 1.45
N SER A 150 29.15 0.55 2.71
CA SER A 150 30.11 1.55 3.22
C SER A 150 29.95 3.00 2.74
N THR A 151 29.48 3.90 3.62
CA THR A 151 30.16 5.17 3.89
C THR A 151 29.81 5.64 5.30
N SER A 152 30.76 5.48 6.22
CA SER A 152 30.77 6.18 7.51
C SER A 152 30.81 7.71 7.27
N PRO A 153 30.02 8.52 7.98
CA PRO A 153 30.06 9.97 7.81
C PRO A 153 31.38 10.55 8.36
N PRO A 154 32.08 11.46 7.65
CA PRO A 154 33.15 12.24 8.24
C PRO A 154 32.56 13.33 9.15
N PRO A 155 33.24 13.72 10.23
CA PRO A 155 32.85 14.89 11.00
C PRO A 155 33.40 16.12 10.29
N CYS A 156 32.56 16.97 9.72
CA CYS A 156 32.98 18.35 9.46
C CYS A 156 31.82 19.34 9.43
N THR A 157 31.80 20.15 10.49
CA THR A 157 31.31 21.52 10.55
C THR A 157 31.66 22.30 9.29
N GLN A 158 30.69 22.64 8.45
CA GLN A 158 30.76 23.78 7.54
C GLN A 158 29.40 24.47 7.45
N ALA A 159 29.42 25.79 7.54
CA ALA A 159 28.26 26.67 7.51
C ALA A 159 27.55 26.63 6.13
N PRO A 160 26.21 26.79 6.08
CA PRO A 160 25.48 26.65 4.84
C PRO A 160 25.69 27.84 3.88
N PRO A 161 25.99 27.61 2.59
CA PRO A 161 25.80 28.58 1.51
C PRO A 161 24.30 28.72 1.17
N PRO A 162 23.88 29.75 0.40
CA PRO A 162 22.46 30.12 0.29
C PRO A 162 21.62 29.02 -0.36
N ILE A 163 20.49 28.74 0.29
CA ILE A 163 19.50 27.70 -0.02
C ILE A 163 18.88 27.99 -1.38
N ALA A 164 19.30 27.26 -2.43
CA ALA A 164 18.40 27.01 -3.54
C ALA A 164 17.30 26.09 -2.98
N SER A 165 16.06 26.58 -2.95
CA SER A 165 14.92 25.81 -2.44
C SER A 165 14.74 24.57 -3.29
N ALA A 166 15.19 23.42 -2.79
CA ALA A 166 15.02 22.15 -3.49
C ALA A 166 13.52 21.89 -3.69
N HIS A 167 13.13 21.51 -4.91
CA HIS A 167 11.78 21.10 -5.23
C HIS A 167 11.63 19.62 -4.90
N TYR A 168 10.55 19.25 -4.24
CA TYR A 168 10.23 17.88 -3.87
C TYR A 168 8.87 17.49 -4.43
N HIS A 169 8.65 16.20 -4.50
CA HIS A 169 7.33 15.64 -4.70
C HIS A 169 7.09 14.45 -3.78
N ALA A 170 5.81 14.16 -3.57
CA ALA A 170 5.38 13.05 -2.75
C ALA A 170 4.18 12.35 -3.35
N LEU A 171 4.15 11.04 -3.18
CA LEU A 171 3.00 10.19 -3.51
C LEU A 171 2.56 9.44 -2.26
N LEU A 172 1.26 9.47 -1.98
CA LEU A 172 0.62 8.74 -0.91
C LEU A 172 -0.56 7.95 -1.46
N THR A 173 -0.85 6.81 -0.84
CA THR A 173 -2.01 5.99 -1.17
C THR A 173 -2.77 5.64 0.08
N SER A 174 -4.09 5.53 0.00
CA SER A 174 -4.95 5.05 1.08
C SER A 174 -5.98 4.05 0.55
N HIS A 175 -6.65 3.32 1.43
CA HIS A 175 -7.73 2.40 1.03
C HIS A 175 -8.79 3.10 0.17
N HIS A 176 -9.19 4.30 0.61
CA HIS A 176 -10.03 5.19 -0.19
C HIS A 176 -9.86 6.64 0.26
N LEU A 177 -10.26 7.54 -0.64
CA LEU A 177 -10.43 8.96 -0.36
C LEU A 177 -11.88 9.35 -0.69
N ILE A 178 -12.81 9.00 0.19
CA ILE A 178 -14.25 9.34 0.03
C ILE A 178 -14.64 10.53 0.90
N SER A 179 -14.08 10.61 2.11
CA SER A 179 -14.42 11.61 3.12
C SER A 179 -14.39 13.04 2.55
N PRO A 180 -15.52 13.75 2.50
CA PRO A 180 -15.58 15.13 2.02
C PRO A 180 -14.70 16.08 2.85
N ASN A 181 -14.53 15.79 4.14
CA ASN A 181 -13.68 16.57 5.04
C ASN A 181 -12.20 16.44 4.64
N LYS A 182 -11.71 15.21 4.43
CA LYS A 182 -10.32 15.01 3.96
C LYS A 182 -10.07 15.68 2.62
N ARG A 183 -10.99 15.51 1.66
CA ARG A 183 -10.92 16.16 0.33
C ARG A 183 -10.82 17.67 0.45
N ARG A 184 -11.64 18.28 1.30
CA ARG A 184 -11.60 19.73 1.56
C ARG A 184 -10.26 20.15 2.17
N SER A 185 -9.74 19.40 3.15
CA SER A 185 -8.44 19.67 3.77
C SER A 185 -7.30 19.59 2.76
N LEU A 186 -7.25 18.55 1.91
CA LEU A 186 -6.23 18.42 0.86
C LEU A 186 -6.22 19.62 -0.10
N ARG A 187 -7.41 20.04 -0.56
CA ARG A 187 -7.56 21.23 -1.40
C ARG A 187 -7.12 22.52 -0.69
N GLN A 188 -7.45 22.66 0.60
CA GLN A 188 -7.09 23.83 1.38
C GLN A 188 -5.57 23.92 1.60
N TRP A 189 -4.94 22.82 2.02
CA TRP A 189 -3.50 22.79 2.29
C TRP A 189 -2.69 22.94 1.01
N SER A 190 -3.07 22.29 -0.09
CA SER A 190 -2.39 22.47 -1.38
C SER A 190 -2.39 23.93 -1.82
N SER A 191 -3.53 24.63 -1.67
CA SER A 191 -3.59 26.06 -1.96
C SER A 191 -2.76 26.91 -0.98
N ALA A 192 -2.81 26.62 0.32
CA ALA A 192 -2.09 27.41 1.34
C ALA A 192 -0.57 27.27 1.22
N LEU A 193 -0.10 26.07 0.88
CA LEU A 193 1.31 25.71 0.75
C LEU A 193 1.84 25.89 -0.69
N SER A 194 1.04 26.50 -1.59
CA SER A 194 1.39 26.69 -3.00
C SER A 194 1.86 25.41 -3.70
N LEU A 195 1.23 24.28 -3.36
CA LEU A 195 1.53 22.98 -3.94
C LEU A 195 0.68 22.72 -5.17
N THR A 196 1.28 21.97 -6.08
CA THR A 196 0.63 21.45 -7.28
C THR A 196 0.45 19.93 -7.13
N GLY A 197 -0.47 19.32 -7.87
CA GLY A 197 -0.66 17.86 -7.82
C GLY A 197 -2.12 17.44 -7.92
N PHE A 198 -2.44 16.26 -7.40
CA PHE A 198 -3.77 15.70 -7.52
C PHE A 198 -4.18 14.81 -6.36
N ALA A 199 -5.48 14.58 -6.23
CA ALA A 199 -6.05 13.53 -5.42
C ALA A 199 -7.07 12.70 -6.20
N LYS A 200 -6.84 11.39 -6.32
CA LYS A 200 -7.84 10.47 -6.84
C LYS A 200 -8.79 10.05 -5.73
N VAL A 201 -10.06 10.40 -5.91
CA VAL A 201 -11.17 10.16 -4.99
C VAL A 201 -11.72 8.74 -5.19
N GLY A 202 -12.33 8.16 -4.14
CA GLY A 202 -12.84 6.79 -4.18
C GLY A 202 -11.76 5.74 -3.91
N TYR A 203 -11.85 4.57 -4.55
CA TYR A 203 -11.00 3.38 -4.32
C TYR A 203 -10.01 3.10 -5.47
N PRO A 204 -8.71 2.91 -5.20
CA PRO A 204 -8.00 3.34 -4.00
C PRO A 204 -7.96 4.87 -3.92
N GLY A 205 -7.59 5.41 -2.76
CA GLY A 205 -7.24 6.83 -2.62
C GLY A 205 -5.80 7.03 -3.05
N VAL A 206 -5.52 7.99 -3.93
CA VAL A 206 -4.15 8.34 -4.35
C VAL A 206 -3.97 9.84 -4.23
N ILE A 207 -2.85 10.28 -3.68
CA ILE A 207 -2.56 11.69 -3.41
C ILE A 207 -1.14 11.96 -3.90
N TYR A 208 -0.99 12.88 -4.83
CA TYR A 208 0.31 13.37 -5.30
C TYR A 208 0.42 14.87 -5.03
N CYS A 209 1.58 15.31 -4.55
CA CYS A 209 1.89 16.73 -4.46
C CYS A 209 3.34 17.03 -4.87
N GLU A 210 3.56 18.25 -5.36
CA GLU A 210 4.87 18.75 -5.80
C GLU A 210 4.97 20.24 -5.48
N GLY A 211 6.14 20.66 -5.00
CA GLY A 211 6.44 22.05 -4.66
C GLY A 211 7.76 22.22 -3.94
N VAL A 212 7.89 23.31 -3.18
CA VAL A 212 9.07 23.55 -2.32
C VAL A 212 9.16 22.48 -1.24
N GLN A 213 10.37 21.99 -0.95
CA GLN A 213 10.62 20.91 0.01
C GLN A 213 9.84 21.06 1.33
N GLU A 214 10.01 22.20 2.01
CA GLU A 214 9.39 22.46 3.32
C GLU A 214 7.85 22.33 3.27
N HIS A 215 7.26 22.82 2.18
CA HIS A 215 5.82 22.78 1.96
C HIS A 215 5.31 21.35 1.67
N VAL A 216 6.08 20.56 0.91
CA VAL A 216 5.75 19.16 0.64
C VAL A 216 5.81 18.34 1.93
N GLU A 217 6.86 18.51 2.74
CA GLU A 217 7.03 17.84 4.03
C GLU A 217 5.91 18.22 5.03
N GLU A 218 5.54 19.51 5.09
CA GLU A 218 4.42 19.98 5.90
C GLU A 218 3.08 19.38 5.45
N PHE A 219 2.84 19.33 4.13
CA PHE A 219 1.65 18.71 3.58
C PHE A 219 1.57 17.22 3.91
N VAL A 220 2.66 16.47 3.70
CA VAL A 220 2.74 15.04 4.02
C VAL A 220 2.47 14.81 5.51
N THR A 221 3.03 15.65 6.38
CA THR A 221 2.80 15.60 7.84
C THR A 221 1.33 15.84 8.18
N SER A 222 0.71 16.85 7.57
CA SER A 222 -0.72 17.16 7.75
C SER A 222 -1.63 16.04 7.26
N VAL A 223 -1.28 15.42 6.13
CA VAL A 223 -1.99 14.25 5.60
C VAL A 223 -1.89 13.08 6.57
N LYS A 224 -0.69 12.74 7.04
CA LYS A 224 -0.47 11.67 8.03
C LYS A 224 -1.24 11.88 9.34
N ALA A 225 -1.47 13.12 9.75
CA ALA A 225 -2.17 13.44 10.98
C ALA A 225 -3.70 13.18 10.94
N MET A 226 -4.28 13.00 9.75
CA MET A 226 -5.69 12.61 9.63
C MET A 226 -5.89 11.11 9.85
N GLN A 227 -7.10 10.69 10.22
CA GLN A 227 -7.44 9.28 10.35
C GLN A 227 -7.63 8.66 8.97
N TRP A 228 -6.79 7.70 8.58
CA TRP A 228 -6.88 6.98 7.31
C TRP A 228 -6.94 5.47 7.51
N LEU A 229 -7.63 4.78 6.62
CA LEU A 229 -7.47 3.35 6.46
C LEU A 229 -6.37 3.11 5.41
N ALA A 230 -5.35 2.36 5.80
CA ALA A 230 -4.16 2.02 5.01
C ALA A 230 -3.43 3.18 4.30
N LEU A 231 -3.19 4.30 4.97
CA LEU A 231 -2.34 5.35 4.39
C LEU A 231 -0.88 4.88 4.33
N ARG A 232 -0.30 4.87 3.13
CA ARG A 232 1.13 4.67 2.88
C ARG A 232 1.72 5.89 2.16
N VAL A 233 2.93 6.27 2.54
CA VAL A 233 3.75 7.23 1.78
C VAL A 233 4.62 6.41 0.84
N ARG A 234 4.43 6.57 -0.48
CA ARG A 234 5.16 5.83 -1.52
C ARG A 234 6.54 6.41 -1.74
N PHE A 235 6.64 7.73 -1.80
CA PHE A 235 7.91 8.45 -1.81
C PHE A 235 7.72 9.87 -1.31
N VAL A 236 8.82 10.44 -0.84
CA VAL A 236 9.04 11.88 -0.66
C VAL A 236 10.48 12.11 -1.09
N GLU A 237 10.67 12.66 -2.29
CA GLU A 237 12.01 12.75 -2.90
C GLU A 237 12.19 14.07 -3.67
N PRO A 238 13.43 14.47 -3.96
CA PRO A 238 13.70 15.61 -4.83
C PRO A 238 13.07 15.41 -6.21
N ALA A 239 12.30 16.39 -6.66
CA ALA A 239 11.73 16.39 -7.99
C ALA A 239 12.87 16.58 -9.01
N PRO A 240 12.88 15.84 -10.14
CA PRO A 240 13.87 16.05 -11.18
C PRO A 240 13.81 17.49 -11.69
N GLU A 241 14.98 18.13 -11.83
CA GLU A 241 15.05 19.50 -12.34
C GLU A 241 14.38 19.56 -13.71
N SER A 242 13.21 20.18 -13.79
CA SER A 242 12.49 20.34 -15.04
C SER A 242 13.35 21.18 -15.98
N SER A 243 13.87 20.55 -17.04
CA SER A 243 14.64 21.24 -18.07
C SER A 243 13.73 22.23 -18.80
N GLY A 244 13.83 23.52 -18.44
CA GLY A 244 13.35 24.63 -19.25
C GLY A 244 11.83 24.84 -19.26
N SER A 245 11.41 25.91 -18.60
CA SER A 245 10.50 26.94 -19.14
C SER A 245 9.82 26.66 -20.50
N GLU A 246 8.82 25.78 -20.54
CA GLU A 246 7.73 25.82 -21.52
C GLU A 246 6.41 25.52 -20.79
N GLY A 247 5.66 26.60 -20.50
CA GLY A 247 4.30 26.51 -19.98
C GLY A 247 4.20 26.44 -18.45
N SER A 248 4.50 27.55 -17.77
CA SER A 248 3.92 27.89 -16.46
C SER A 248 2.40 28.12 -16.58
N GLN A 249 1.66 27.16 -17.15
CA GLN A 249 0.24 27.05 -16.85
C GLN A 249 0.17 26.62 -15.39
N GLU A 250 -0.54 27.40 -14.58
CA GLU A 250 -0.86 27.13 -13.18
C GLU A 250 -1.20 25.65 -12.99
N ARG A 251 -0.23 24.82 -12.60
CA ARG A 251 -0.50 23.43 -12.25
C ARG A 251 -1.30 23.47 -10.95
N ARG A 252 -2.61 23.48 -11.08
CA ARG A 252 -3.54 23.57 -9.97
C ARG A 252 -3.73 22.18 -9.36
N TRP A 253 -4.11 22.13 -8.09
CA TRP A 253 -4.61 20.91 -7.46
C TRP A 253 -5.85 20.36 -8.19
N VAL A 254 -5.80 19.12 -8.65
CA VAL A 254 -6.90 18.45 -9.38
C VAL A 254 -7.46 17.28 -8.55
N GLU A 255 -8.75 17.00 -8.70
CA GLU A 255 -9.32 15.73 -8.22
C GLU A 255 -9.65 14.82 -9.40
N PHE A 256 -9.16 13.59 -9.33
CA PHE A 256 -9.48 12.55 -10.31
C PHE A 256 -10.53 11.60 -9.75
N GLU A 257 -11.35 11.05 -10.64
CA GLU A 257 -12.31 10.01 -10.29
C GLU A 257 -11.81 8.65 -10.78
N LYS A 258 -11.09 8.62 -11.91
CA LYS A 258 -10.66 7.39 -12.56
C LYS A 258 -9.19 7.12 -12.31
N VAL A 259 -8.90 5.83 -12.10
CA VAL A 259 -7.53 5.32 -12.00
C VAL A 259 -6.70 5.63 -13.25
N GLY A 260 -7.30 5.58 -14.44
CA GLY A 260 -6.59 5.89 -15.69
C GLY A 260 -5.97 7.29 -15.73
N GLU A 261 -6.61 8.28 -15.08
CA GLU A 261 -6.09 9.65 -14.99
C GLU A 261 -4.83 9.71 -14.11
N VAL A 262 -4.78 8.89 -13.06
CA VAL A 262 -3.59 8.76 -12.18
C VAL A 262 -2.43 8.15 -12.97
N VAL A 263 -2.69 7.09 -13.72
CA VAL A 263 -1.67 6.41 -14.52
C VAL A 263 -1.10 7.35 -15.59
N GLU A 264 -1.97 8.09 -16.28
CA GLU A 264 -1.54 9.06 -17.29
C GLU A 264 -0.67 10.17 -16.69
N GLU A 265 -1.07 10.71 -15.54
CA GLU A 265 -0.31 11.77 -14.88
C GLU A 265 1.02 11.26 -14.33
N MET A 266 1.07 10.04 -13.78
CA MET A 266 2.31 9.44 -13.30
C MET A 266 3.26 9.04 -14.43
N ARG A 267 2.73 8.63 -15.59
CA ARG A 267 3.53 8.45 -16.81
C ARG A 267 4.15 9.77 -17.25
N ARG A 268 3.40 10.87 -17.23
CA ARG A 268 3.91 12.20 -17.56
C ARG A 268 5.08 12.62 -16.66
N LEU A 269 5.08 12.14 -15.42
CA LEU A 269 6.13 12.38 -14.42
C LEU A 269 7.30 11.38 -14.50
N GLY A 270 7.24 10.37 -15.39
CA GLY A 270 8.25 9.30 -15.46
C GLY A 270 8.26 8.41 -14.20
N ARG A 271 7.09 8.21 -13.61
CA ARG A 271 6.85 7.49 -12.35
C ARG A 271 5.66 6.54 -12.45
N GLU A 272 5.34 6.06 -13.64
CA GLU A 272 4.19 5.18 -13.89
C GLU A 272 4.27 3.85 -13.13
N ASP A 273 5.48 3.32 -12.95
CA ASP A 273 5.75 2.06 -12.25
C ASP A 273 5.13 2.05 -10.85
N TYR A 274 5.20 3.17 -10.13
CA TYR A 274 4.59 3.32 -8.80
C TYR A 274 3.09 3.11 -8.79
N VAL A 275 2.40 3.18 -9.92
CA VAL A 275 0.94 3.01 -10.02
C VAL A 275 0.58 1.74 -10.78
N THR A 276 1.26 1.42 -11.86
CA THR A 276 0.98 0.20 -12.64
C THR A 276 1.38 -1.08 -11.89
N GLU A 277 2.43 -1.04 -11.08
CA GLU A 277 2.85 -2.19 -10.26
C GLU A 277 1.91 -2.44 -9.07
N MET A 278 1.12 -1.43 -8.67
CA MET A 278 0.08 -1.57 -7.63
C MET A 278 -1.22 -2.20 -8.15
N GLY A 279 -1.28 -2.66 -9.40
CA GLY A 279 -2.52 -3.11 -10.05
C GLY A 279 -3.52 -1.98 -10.33
N ILE A 280 -3.12 -0.72 -10.12
CA ILE A 280 -3.93 0.47 -10.33
C ILE A 280 -3.84 0.82 -11.82
N GLY A 281 -4.65 0.16 -12.65
CA GLY A 281 -4.65 0.37 -14.10
C GLY A 281 -5.08 -0.83 -14.94
N SER A 282 -5.25 -2.01 -14.34
CA SER A 282 -5.58 -3.26 -15.05
C SER A 282 -7.06 -3.38 -15.42
N VAL A 283 -7.69 -2.33 -15.94
CA VAL A 283 -9.02 -2.41 -16.54
C VAL A 283 -8.88 -2.46 -18.06
N GLY A 284 -8.91 -3.69 -18.60
CA GLY A 284 -9.38 -3.94 -19.97
C GLY A 284 -8.34 -3.90 -21.10
N ALA A 285 -7.26 -4.68 -21.01
CA ALA A 285 -6.63 -5.18 -22.23
C ALA A 285 -7.37 -6.45 -22.67
N ASN A 286 -8.45 -6.30 -23.44
CA ASN A 286 -9.11 -7.42 -24.11
C ASN A 286 -8.23 -7.86 -25.29
N PRO A 287 -7.54 -9.02 -25.26
CA PRO A 287 -6.75 -9.48 -26.38
C PRO A 287 -7.63 -10.36 -27.25
N GLY A 288 -8.41 -9.78 -28.17
CA GLY A 288 -9.22 -10.62 -29.05
C GLY A 288 -10.27 -9.93 -29.89
N SER A 289 -9.85 -9.22 -30.94
CA SER A 289 -10.58 -9.22 -32.21
C SER A 289 -9.67 -8.78 -33.34
N THR A 290 -8.89 -9.73 -33.83
CA THR A 290 -8.34 -9.71 -35.19
C THR A 290 -8.37 -11.13 -35.74
N LYS A 291 -9.55 -11.57 -36.17
CA LYS A 291 -9.84 -12.02 -37.54
C LYS A 291 -11.26 -12.59 -37.62
#